data_AF-A0A653SRK1-F1
#
_entry.id   AF-A0A653SRK1-F1
#
_cell.length_a   1.000
_cell.length_b   1.000
_cell.length_c   1.000
_cell.angle_alpha   90.00
_cell.angle_beta   90.00
_cell.angle_gamma   90.00
#
_symmetry.space_group_name_H-M   'P 1'
#
loop_
_entity.id
_entity.type
_entity.pdbx_description
1 polymer ?
#
loop_
_entity_poly.entity_id
_entity_poly.type
_entity_poly.pdbx_seq_one_letter_code
_entity_poly.pdbx_strand_id
1 'polypeptide(L)' 'MLNEFWATAPTRYKVLVFSAMGLIAVGIILNLIGNTSGNQALAVASLPLIGLGLVLHIAGIVVRGQSIRKNLRR' A
#
# COMPACT_ATOMS: atom_id res chain seq x y z
N MET A 1 -4.34 -15.42 -15.36
CA MET A 1 -4.27 -15.53 -13.88
C MET A 1 -4.28 -14.18 -13.16
N LEU A 2 -3.30 -13.28 -13.36
CA LEU A 2 -3.31 -11.95 -12.68
C LEU A 2 -4.50 -11.08 -13.06
N ASN A 3 -4.84 -10.98 -14.35
CA ASN A 3 -5.98 -10.18 -14.81
C ASN A 3 -7.30 -10.68 -14.21
N GLU A 4 -7.46 -11.99 -14.12
CA GLU A 4 -8.64 -12.68 -13.59
C GLU A 4 -8.79 -12.49 -12.07
N PHE A 5 -7.66 -12.51 -11.35
CA PHE A 5 -7.59 -12.15 -9.94
C PHE A 5 -8.06 -10.71 -9.72
N TRP A 6 -7.54 -9.77 -10.52
CA TRP A 6 -7.94 -8.37 -10.42
C TRP A 6 -9.37 -8.13 -10.94
N ALA A 7 -9.91 -8.93 -11.84
CA ALA A 7 -11.30 -8.80 -12.27
C ALA A 7 -12.28 -9.12 -11.14
N THR A 8 -12.01 -10.20 -10.40
CA THR A 8 -12.91 -10.75 -9.36
C THR A 8 -12.68 -10.16 -7.96
N ALA A 9 -11.55 -9.48 -7.73
CA ALA A 9 -11.24 -8.91 -6.43
C ALA A 9 -12.22 -7.80 -6.00
N PRO A 10 -12.51 -7.64 -4.68
CA PRO A 10 -13.35 -6.56 -4.19
C PRO A 10 -12.76 -5.17 -4.48
N THR A 11 -13.60 -4.21 -4.88
CA THR A 11 -13.16 -2.82 -5.17
C THR A 11 -12.42 -2.18 -4.00
N ARG A 12 -12.88 -2.40 -2.76
CA ARG A 12 -12.22 -1.90 -1.54
C ARG A 12 -10.79 -2.43 -1.39
N TYR A 13 -10.57 -3.70 -1.71
CA TYR A 13 -9.23 -4.30 -1.68
C TYR A 13 -8.32 -3.65 -2.72
N LYS A 14 -8.81 -3.45 -3.95
CA LYS A 14 -8.03 -2.79 -5.02
C LYS A 14 -7.61 -1.39 -4.63
N VAL A 15 -8.55 -0.58 -4.17
CA VAL A 15 -8.27 0.81 -3.75
C VAL A 15 -7.23 0.84 -2.64
N LEU A 16 -7.37 -0.01 -1.62
CA LEU A 16 -6.38 -0.10 -0.54
C LEU A 16 -4.99 -0.48 -1.04
N VAL A 17 -4.87 -1.54 -1.87
CA VAL A 17 -3.57 -1.99 -2.37
C VAL A 17 -2.91 -0.97 -3.27
N PHE A 18 -3.64 -0.37 -4.22
CA PHE A 18 -3.07 0.64 -5.11
C PHE A 18 -2.73 1.94 -4.37
N SER A 19 -3.55 2.36 -3.39
CA SER A 19 -3.22 3.52 -2.56
C SER A 19 -1.97 3.28 -1.70
N ALA A 20 -1.83 2.08 -1.11
CA ALA A 20 -0.66 1.67 -0.36
C ALA A 20 0.60 1.67 -1.25
N MET A 21 0.53 1.07 -2.44
CA MET A 21 1.65 1.06 -3.39
C MET A 21 2.05 2.47 -3.81
N GLY A 22 1.09 3.35 -4.07
CA GLY A 22 1.35 4.75 -4.39
C GLY A 22 2.03 5.50 -3.25
N LEU A 23 1.55 5.36 -2.01
CA LEU A 23 2.14 5.98 -0.83
C LEU A 23 3.57 5.54 -0.58
N ILE A 24 3.84 4.23 -0.69
CA ILE A 24 5.19 3.69 -0.56
C ILE A 24 6.10 4.25 -1.65
N ALA A 25 5.64 4.28 -2.90
CA ALA A 25 6.43 4.81 -4.03
C ALA A 25 6.79 6.28 -3.81
N VAL A 26 5.83 7.12 -3.40
CA VAL A 26 6.07 8.54 -3.07
C VAL A 26 7.07 8.66 -1.92
N GLY A 27 6.92 7.85 -0.87
CA GLY A 27 7.86 7.81 0.24
C GLY A 27 9.29 7.46 -0.20
N ILE A 28 9.45 6.45 -1.05
CA ILE A 28 10.76 6.05 -1.59
C ILE A 28 11.38 7.18 -2.41
N ILE A 29 10.61 7.85 -3.26
CA ILE A 29 11.10 8.98 -4.08
C ILE A 29 11.58 10.12 -3.18
N LEU A 30 10.81 10.49 -2.15
CA LEU A 30 11.21 11.53 -1.20
C LEU A 30 12.46 11.13 -0.41
N ASN A 31 12.57 9.86 -0.02
CA ASN A 31 13.74 9.34 0.66
C ASN A 31 14.99 9.46 -0.23
N LEU A 32 14.87 9.06 -1.50
CA LEU A 32 15.95 9.15 -2.47
C LEU A 32 16.40 10.60 -2.66
N ILE A 33 15.45 11.52 -2.89
CA ILE A 33 15.75 12.95 -3.05
C ILE A 33 16.40 13.51 -1.78
N GLY A 34 15.89 13.16 -0.59
CA GLY A 34 16.45 13.62 0.68
C GLY A 34 17.89 13.17 0.88
N ASN A 35 18.20 11.92 0.55
CA ASN A 35 19.56 11.38 0.68
C ASN A 35 20.52 11.92 -0.38
N THR A 36 20.09 12.10 -1.64
CA THR A 36 20.96 12.62 -2.71
C THR A 36 21.23 14.12 -2.58
N SER A 37 20.32 14.88 -1.98
CA SER A 37 20.48 16.32 -1.74
C SER A 37 21.12 16.67 -0.39
N GLY A 38 21.43 15.67 0.46
CA GLY A 38 21.89 15.89 1.83
C GLY A 38 20.82 16.49 2.77
N ASN A 39 19.56 16.50 2.35
CA ASN A 39 18.44 17.02 3.13
C ASN A 39 17.87 15.93 4.05
N GLN A 40 18.48 15.81 5.23
CA GLN A 40 18.10 14.82 6.24
C GLN A 40 16.65 15.00 6.74
N ALA A 41 16.12 16.23 6.77
CA ALA A 41 14.73 16.47 7.15
C ALA A 41 13.75 15.82 6.16
N LEU A 42 14.04 15.91 4.85
CA LEU A 42 13.23 15.28 3.82
C LEU A 42 13.33 13.75 3.86
N ALA A 43 14.52 13.22 4.13
CA ALA A 43 14.73 11.78 4.31
C ALA A 43 13.95 11.24 5.52
N VAL A 44 13.94 11.95 6.65
CA VAL A 44 13.17 11.55 7.84
C VAL A 44 11.66 11.70 7.59
N ALA A 45 11.22 12.76 6.91
CA ALA A 45 9.81 12.97 6.57
C ALA A 45 9.24 11.90 5.62
N SER A 46 10.10 11.22 4.85
CA SER A 46 9.69 10.11 3.98
C SER A 46 9.31 8.82 4.74
N LEU A 47 9.89 8.60 5.91
CA LEU A 47 9.67 7.41 6.73
C LEU A 47 8.21 7.19 7.13
N PRO A 48 7.47 8.20 7.66
CA PRO A 48 6.05 8.03 7.97
C PRO A 48 5.21 7.74 6.72
N LEU A 49 5.56 8.26 5.53
CA LEU A 49 4.84 7.93 4.29
C LEU A 49 4.99 6.45 3.91
N ILE A 50 6.23 5.94 3.99
CA ILE A 50 6.51 4.52 3.75
C ILE A 50 5.79 3.66 4.80
N GLY A 51 5.87 4.05 6.07
CA GLY A 51 5.21 3.37 7.18
C GLY A 51 3.69 3.29 7.00
N LEU A 52 3.04 4.42 6.68
CA LEU A 52 1.60 4.47 6.39
C LEU A 52 1.23 3.61 5.19
N GLY A 53 2.04 3.63 4.14
CA GLY A 53 1.86 2.77 2.98
C GLY A 53 1.91 1.28 3.34
N LEU A 54 2.86 0.86 4.19
CA LEU A 54 2.96 -0.52 4.69
C LEU A 54 1.75 -0.92 5.54
N VAL A 55 1.30 -0.03 6.43
CA VAL A 55 0.09 -0.26 7.26
C VAL A 55 -1.15 -0.44 6.40
N LEU A 56 -1.35 0.41 5.39
CA LEU A 56 -2.44 0.26 4.42
C LEU A 56 -2.32 -1.04 3.62
N HIS A 57 -1.10 -1.46 3.30
CA HIS A 57 -0.86 -2.72 2.60
C HIS A 57 -1.33 -3.92 3.43
N ILE A 58 -1.00 -3.94 4.72
CA ILE A 58 -1.45 -4.96 5.68
C ILE A 58 -2.98 -4.92 5.83
N ALA A 59 -3.57 -3.72 5.95
CA ALA A 59 -5.02 -3.56 6.02
C ALA A 59 -5.72 -4.13 4.77
N GLY A 60 -5.13 -3.97 3.58
CA GLY A 60 -5.62 -4.60 2.34
C GLY A 60 -5.69 -6.12 2.45
N ILE A 61 -4.66 -6.77 3.01
CA ILE A 61 -4.64 -8.22 3.23
C ILE A 61 -5.78 -8.66 4.16
N VAL A 62 -5.99 -7.92 5.25
CA VAL A 62 -7.08 -8.20 6.20
C VAL A 62 -8.46 -8.06 5.55
N VAL A 63 -8.70 -6.98 4.78
CA VAL A 63 -9.96 -6.76 4.07
C VAL A 63 -10.25 -7.89 3.08
N ARG A 64 -9.22 -8.36 2.36
CA ARG A 64 -9.36 -9.53 1.48
C ARG A 64 -9.69 -10.79 2.26
N GLY A 65 -8.98 -11.05 3.36
CA GLY A 65 -9.23 -12.20 4.23
C GLY A 65 -10.66 -12.23 4.79
N GLN A 66 -11.17 -11.06 5.22
CA GLN A 66 -12.56 -10.91 5.66
C GLN A 66 -13.57 -11.19 4.53
N SER A 67 -13.30 -10.69 3.33
CA SER A 67 -14.16 -10.94 2.16
C SER A 67 -14.22 -12.43 1.82
N ILE A 68 -13.08 -13.14 1.84
CA ILE A 68 -13.02 -14.58 1.59
C ILE A 68 -13.80 -15.34 2.68
N ARG A 69 -13.57 -15.01 3.96
CA ARG A 69 -14.28 -15.63 5.08
C ARG A 69 -15.79 -15.43 5.00
N LYS A 70 -16.25 -14.26 4.55
CA LYS A 70 -17.68 -13.97 4.36
C LYS A 70 -18.28 -14.83 3.24
N ASN A 71 -17.54 -15.03 2.15
CA ASN A 71 -17.99 -15.85 1.01
C ASN A 71 -18.01 -17.35 1.33
N LEU A 72 -17.09 -17.85 2.18
CA LEU A 72 -17.08 -19.25 2.61
C LEU A 72 -18.17 -19.63 3.62
N ARG A 73 -18.80 -18.63 4.25
CA ARG A 73 -19.90 -18.83 5.22
C ARG A 73 -21.29 -18.73 4.58
N ARG A 74 -21.37 -18.52 3.27
CA ARG A 74 -22.59 -18.62 2.47
C ARG A 74 -22.64 -19.99 1.80
#